data_AF-A0A9D6VWR9-F1
#
_entry.id   AF-A0A9D6VWR9-F1
#
_cell.length_a   1.000
_cell.length_b   1.000
_cell.length_c   1.000
_cell.angle_alpha   90.00
_cell.angle_beta   90.00
_cell.angle_gamma   90.00
#
_symmetry.space_group_name_H-M   'P 1'
#
loop_
_entity.id
_entity.type
_entity.pdbx_description
1 polymer ?
#
loop_
_entity_poly.entity_id
_entity_poly.type
_entity_poly.pdbx_seq_one_letter_code
_entity_poly.pdbx_strand_id
1 'polypeptide(L)'
;MATSDVTSMEELLARNIKDVITRHPAVGEILTAAGIGCVPCQVGTCAMKDVVSIHGLTPEQESELFRAIAAVVFPSRRVEIPRAAPRAAAPAGGVRRRLSPPLAQLVEEHATIKRVLARIPALAAGLSVPPTAAEKEEVRAVLDFVRNFADRYHHAKEEELLFRCFDGTLDVLRAMHADHEAGRGHVRAVAEALERGDAGVVRERLTAYRELLEEHIRKEDEILYPWMDRELTDAQVGRLFAQFQEVDERFGERPARFREWVAGWERRAA
;
A
#
# COMPACT_ATOMS: atom_id res chain seq x y z
N MET A 1 42.80 -0.06 21.36
CA MET A 1 42.70 -1.32 20.58
C MET A 1 41.24 -1.52 20.23
N ALA A 2 40.98 -1.87 18.97
CA ALA A 2 39.74 -1.64 18.25
C ALA A 2 38.47 -2.13 18.99
N THR A 3 37.48 -1.25 19.04
CA THR A 3 36.09 -1.56 19.37
C THR A 3 35.57 -2.61 18.39
N SER A 4 35.00 -3.68 18.94
CA SER A 4 34.41 -4.79 18.20
C SER A 4 33.13 -4.35 17.49
N ASP A 5 33.25 -3.76 16.30
CA ASP A 5 32.11 -3.54 15.42
C ASP A 5 31.73 -4.87 14.75
N VAL A 6 31.02 -5.72 15.49
CA VAL A 6 30.31 -6.88 14.93
C VAL A 6 28.93 -6.39 14.49
N THR A 7 28.85 -5.74 13.33
CA THR A 7 27.55 -5.52 12.69
C THR A 7 27.09 -6.87 12.13
N SER A 8 26.19 -7.56 12.85
CA SER A 8 25.68 -8.87 12.46
C SER A 8 24.71 -8.77 11.27
N MET A 9 24.43 -9.89 10.59
CA MET A 9 23.36 -9.93 9.59
C MET A 9 22.01 -9.54 10.22
N GLU A 10 21.76 -9.90 11.48
CA GLU A 10 20.53 -9.52 12.19
C GLU A 10 20.38 -8.00 12.31
N GLU A 11 21.47 -7.27 12.57
CA GLU A 11 21.45 -5.80 12.58
C GLU A 11 21.19 -5.22 11.19
N LEU A 12 21.72 -5.82 10.13
CA LEU A 12 21.43 -5.40 8.75
C LEU A 12 19.96 -5.65 8.39
N LEU A 13 19.42 -6.80 8.78
CA LEU A 13 18.04 -7.20 8.56
C LEU A 13 17.03 -6.32 9.31
N ALA A 14 17.43 -5.76 10.45
CA ALA A 14 16.63 -4.80 11.21
C ALA A 14 16.70 -3.37 10.66
N ARG A 15 17.65 -3.05 9.78
CA ARG A 15 17.80 -1.70 9.21
C ARG A 15 16.75 -1.41 8.15
N ASN A 16 16.46 -0.12 8.03
CA ASN A 16 15.66 0.44 6.96
C ASN A 16 16.33 0.19 5.60
N ILE A 17 15.55 -0.28 4.62
CA ILE A 17 16.08 -0.67 3.31
C ILE A 17 16.63 0.50 2.49
N LYS A 18 16.03 1.71 2.59
CA LYS A 18 16.56 2.90 1.91
C LYS A 18 17.90 3.29 2.47
N ASP A 19 18.04 3.28 3.79
CA ASP A 19 19.31 3.56 4.46
C ASP A 19 20.44 2.61 4.04
N VAL A 20 20.10 1.35 3.74
CA VAL A 20 21.05 0.37 3.21
C VAL A 20 21.37 0.69 1.75
N ILE A 21 20.37 0.93 0.90
CA ILE A 21 20.56 1.25 -0.53
C ILE A 21 21.34 2.56 -0.71
N THR A 22 21.07 3.60 0.08
CA THR A 22 21.79 4.88 0.00
C THR A 22 23.28 4.71 0.32
N ARG A 23 23.63 3.86 1.29
CA ARG A 23 25.03 3.56 1.64
C ARG A 23 25.67 2.57 0.67
N HIS A 24 24.88 1.68 0.10
CA HIS A 24 25.33 0.61 -0.80
C HIS A 24 24.40 0.49 -2.03
N PRO A 25 24.55 1.34 -3.05
CA PRO A 25 23.63 1.38 -4.19
C PRO A 25 23.45 0.05 -4.93
N ALA A 26 24.52 -0.78 -4.99
CA ALA A 26 24.48 -2.12 -5.58
C ALA A 26 23.47 -3.06 -4.90
N VAL A 27 23.10 -2.82 -3.64
CA VAL A 27 22.01 -3.57 -2.97
C VAL A 27 20.68 -3.34 -3.68
N GLY A 28 20.43 -2.13 -4.20
CA GLY A 28 19.23 -1.83 -4.98
C GLY A 28 19.15 -2.63 -6.28
N GLU A 29 20.27 -2.82 -6.96
CA GLU A 29 20.36 -3.64 -8.18
C GLU A 29 20.09 -5.12 -7.89
N ILE A 30 20.67 -5.63 -6.79
CA ILE A 30 20.45 -7.01 -6.33
C ILE A 30 18.97 -7.25 -6.00
N LEU A 31 18.33 -6.34 -5.28
CA LEU A 31 16.90 -6.43 -4.98
C LEU A 31 16.06 -6.39 -6.26
N THR A 32 16.38 -5.48 -7.18
CA THR A 32 15.67 -5.37 -8.47
C THR A 32 15.78 -6.67 -9.28
N ALA A 33 16.98 -7.29 -9.32
CA ALA A 33 17.20 -8.56 -9.99
C ALA A 33 16.42 -9.72 -9.34
N ALA A 34 16.17 -9.65 -8.03
CA ALA A 34 15.31 -10.58 -7.29
C ALA A 34 13.79 -10.29 -7.46
N GLY A 35 13.40 -9.33 -8.31
CA GLY A 35 12.00 -8.93 -8.50
C GLY A 35 11.45 -8.04 -7.39
N ILE A 36 12.34 -7.46 -6.56
CA ILE A 36 12.00 -6.64 -5.40
C ILE A 36 12.21 -5.16 -5.76
N GLY A 37 11.10 -4.45 -5.99
CA GLY A 37 11.08 -3.05 -6.40
C GLY A 37 11.31 -2.02 -5.27
N CYS A 38 12.40 -2.15 -4.52
CA CYS A 38 12.71 -1.23 -3.40
C CYS A 38 13.34 0.10 -3.84
N VAL A 39 14.02 0.15 -4.99
CA VAL A 39 14.69 1.38 -5.49
C VAL A 39 13.71 2.49 -5.88
N PRO A 40 12.60 2.24 -6.61
CA PRO A 40 11.63 3.29 -6.93
C PRO A 40 10.67 3.62 -5.78
N CYS A 41 10.74 2.91 -4.65
CA CYS A 41 9.80 3.06 -3.54
C CYS A 41 10.03 4.40 -2.82
N GLN A 42 9.06 5.32 -2.94
CA GLN A 42 9.13 6.65 -2.32
C GLN A 42 8.91 6.61 -0.80
N VAL A 43 8.39 5.52 -0.25
CA VAL A 43 8.21 5.36 1.19
C VAL A 43 9.51 4.93 1.85
N GLY A 44 9.98 3.73 1.53
CA GLY A 44 11.23 3.17 2.05
C GLY A 44 11.35 3.21 3.56
N THR A 45 10.27 2.87 4.26
CA THR A 45 10.26 2.64 5.72
C THR A 45 10.47 1.17 6.07
N CYS A 46 10.39 0.26 5.09
CA CYS A 46 10.49 -1.19 5.31
C CYS A 46 11.85 -1.60 5.90
N ALA A 47 11.83 -2.47 6.90
CA ALA A 47 13.03 -3.15 7.34
C ALA A 47 13.46 -4.22 6.31
N MET A 48 14.75 -4.47 6.19
CA MET A 48 15.27 -5.38 5.18
C MET A 48 14.76 -6.83 5.32
N LYS A 49 14.50 -7.31 6.54
CA LYS A 49 13.86 -8.62 6.78
C LYS A 49 12.44 -8.73 6.22
N ASP A 50 11.69 -7.62 6.22
CA ASP A 50 10.29 -7.60 5.80
C ASP A 50 10.21 -7.60 4.28
N VAL A 51 11.12 -6.87 3.62
CA VAL A 51 11.28 -6.90 2.16
C VAL A 51 11.39 -8.34 1.66
N VAL A 52 12.28 -9.13 2.24
CA VAL A 52 12.49 -10.52 1.79
C VAL A 52 11.30 -11.43 2.14
N SER A 53 10.72 -11.23 3.32
CA SER A 53 9.58 -12.00 3.80
C SER A 53 8.33 -11.83 2.94
N ILE A 54 8.08 -10.61 2.47
CA ILE A 54 6.84 -10.23 1.79
C ILE A 54 6.87 -10.64 0.30
N HIS A 55 8.04 -10.62 -0.34
CA HIS A 55 8.18 -10.93 -1.77
C HIS A 55 8.17 -12.43 -2.11
N GLY A 56 7.94 -13.30 -1.12
CA GLY A 56 7.63 -14.72 -1.35
C GLY A 56 8.77 -15.50 -1.99
N LEU A 57 10.02 -15.11 -1.71
CA LEU A 57 11.20 -15.87 -2.11
C LEU A 57 11.19 -17.26 -1.47
N THR A 58 11.67 -18.27 -2.20
CA THR A 58 11.94 -19.57 -1.58
C THR A 58 13.08 -19.44 -0.56
N PRO A 59 13.20 -20.37 0.42
CA PRO A 59 14.30 -20.35 1.38
C PRO A 59 15.69 -20.29 0.71
N GLU A 60 15.84 -20.94 -0.45
CA GLU A 60 17.07 -20.92 -1.25
C GLU A 60 17.31 -19.55 -1.87
N GLN A 61 16.29 -18.94 -2.47
CA GLN A 61 16.35 -17.60 -3.06
C GLN A 61 16.63 -16.53 -2.01
N GLU A 62 15.99 -16.61 -0.84
CA GLU A 62 16.25 -15.75 0.31
C GLU A 62 17.70 -15.89 0.78
N SER A 63 18.19 -17.13 0.91
CA SER A 63 19.58 -17.39 1.30
C SER A 63 20.61 -16.91 0.28
N GLU A 64 20.27 -16.95 -1.01
CA GLU A 64 21.11 -16.42 -2.10
C GLU A 64 21.11 -14.89 -2.10
N LEU A 65 19.93 -14.28 -1.95
CA LEU A 65 19.76 -12.84 -1.84
C LEU A 65 20.56 -12.27 -0.67
N PHE A 66 20.46 -12.87 0.52
CA PHE A 66 21.22 -12.43 1.68
C PHE A 66 22.72 -12.63 1.52
N ARG A 67 23.17 -13.66 0.82
CA ARG A 67 24.60 -13.82 0.48
C ARG A 67 25.10 -12.73 -0.46
N ALA A 68 24.34 -12.42 -1.50
CA ALA A 68 24.69 -11.36 -2.45
C ALA A 68 24.77 -10.00 -1.74
N ILE A 69 23.80 -9.69 -0.87
CA ILE A 69 23.81 -8.43 -0.12
C ILE A 69 24.95 -8.41 0.92
N ALA A 70 25.20 -9.51 1.62
CA ALA A 70 26.33 -9.62 2.55
C ALA A 70 27.68 -9.36 1.86
N ALA A 71 27.87 -9.87 0.64
CA ALA A 71 29.11 -9.67 -0.12
C ALA A 71 29.35 -8.19 -0.47
N VAL A 72 28.28 -7.42 -0.68
CA VAL A 72 28.37 -5.98 -0.95
C VAL A 72 28.59 -5.16 0.33
N VAL A 73 27.85 -5.48 1.39
CA VAL A 73 27.87 -4.70 2.65
C VAL A 73 29.09 -5.06 3.51
N PHE A 74 29.57 -6.31 3.45
CA PHE A 74 30.65 -6.84 4.26
C PHE A 74 31.74 -7.54 3.42
N PRO A 75 32.39 -6.86 2.46
CA PRO A 75 33.25 -7.49 1.45
C PRO A 75 34.50 -8.18 2.02
N SER A 76 34.95 -7.81 3.21
CA SER A 76 36.16 -8.35 3.85
C SER A 76 35.86 -9.28 5.03
N ARG A 77 34.61 -9.73 5.21
CA ARG A 77 34.20 -10.53 6.36
C ARG A 77 33.33 -11.71 5.93
N ARG A 78 33.49 -12.86 6.59
CA ARG A 78 32.50 -13.94 6.50
C ARG A 78 31.36 -13.61 7.46
N VAL A 79 30.15 -13.50 6.92
CA VAL A 79 28.93 -13.23 7.68
C VAL A 79 28.10 -14.52 7.68
N GLU A 80 27.65 -14.94 8.86
CA GLU A 80 26.68 -16.03 8.95
C GLU A 80 25.33 -15.55 8.43
N ILE A 81 24.78 -16.30 7.48
CA ILE A 81 23.48 -16.02 6.89
C ILE A 81 22.43 -16.74 7.75
N PRO A 82 21.47 -16.03 8.36
CA PRO A 82 20.39 -16.64 9.10
C PRO A 82 19.69 -17.67 8.22
N ARG A 83 19.52 -18.87 8.77
CA ARG A 83 18.78 -19.92 8.08
C ARG A 83 17.32 -19.50 8.06
N ALA A 84 16.73 -19.38 6.87
CA ALA A 84 15.31 -19.08 6.74
C ALA A 84 14.52 -20.07 7.61
N ALA A 85 13.65 -19.54 8.49
CA ALA A 85 12.79 -20.38 9.30
C ALA A 85 11.94 -21.25 8.37
N PRO A 86 11.65 -22.52 8.73
CA PRO A 86 10.76 -23.35 7.93
C PRO A 86 9.37 -22.70 7.88
N ARG A 87 9.09 -22.00 6.78
CA ARG A 87 7.75 -21.56 6.41
C ARG A 87 7.02 -22.76 5.81
N ALA A 88 5.70 -22.79 5.91
CA ALA A 88 4.90 -23.73 5.12
C ALA A 88 5.38 -23.62 3.67
N ALA A 89 5.79 -24.75 3.08
CA ALA A 89 6.37 -24.75 1.75
C ALA A 89 5.41 -24.01 0.80
N ALA A 90 5.87 -22.89 0.24
CA ALA A 90 5.19 -22.31 -0.90
C ALA A 90 5.08 -23.45 -1.94
N PRO A 91 3.88 -23.75 -2.47
CA PRO A 91 3.75 -24.82 -3.45
C PRO A 91 4.73 -24.54 -4.58
N ALA A 92 5.58 -25.52 -4.86
CA ALA A 92 6.57 -25.45 -5.92
C ALA A 92 5.84 -25.25 -7.25
N GLY A 93 5.90 -24.04 -7.80
CA GLY A 93 5.29 -23.74 -9.09
C GLY A 93 4.77 -22.32 -9.19
N GLY A 94 5.42 -21.51 -10.02
CA GLY A 94 4.89 -20.25 -10.49
C GLY A 94 3.57 -20.46 -11.24
N VAL A 95 2.47 -20.30 -10.52
CA VAL A 95 1.19 -19.89 -11.08
C VAL A 95 0.75 -18.73 -10.20
N ARG A 96 0.48 -17.56 -10.78
CA ARG A 96 -0.19 -16.47 -10.06
C ARG A 96 -1.51 -17.03 -9.53
N ARG A 97 -1.53 -17.46 -8.26
CA ARG A 97 -2.76 -17.92 -7.61
C ARG A 97 -3.69 -16.72 -7.65
N ARG A 98 -4.89 -16.90 -8.21
CA ARG A 98 -5.96 -15.89 -8.09
C ARG A 98 -6.11 -15.60 -6.61
N LEU A 99 -6.13 -14.31 -6.23
CA LEU A 99 -6.41 -13.88 -4.87
C LEU A 99 -7.71 -14.53 -4.39
N SER A 100 -7.80 -14.85 -3.10
CA SER A 100 -9.04 -15.31 -2.51
C SER A 100 -10.18 -14.29 -2.71
N PRO A 101 -11.45 -14.72 -2.70
CA PRO A 101 -12.59 -13.83 -2.93
C PRO A 101 -12.59 -12.51 -2.15
N PRO A 102 -12.32 -12.46 -0.82
CA PRO A 102 -12.32 -11.19 -0.10
C PRO A 102 -11.21 -10.24 -0.56
N LEU A 103 -10.01 -10.74 -0.87
CA LEU A 103 -8.90 -9.90 -1.33
C LEU A 103 -9.10 -9.47 -2.79
N ALA A 104 -9.68 -10.33 -3.63
CA ALA A 104 -10.11 -9.94 -4.97
C ALA A 104 -11.15 -8.80 -4.94
N GLN A 105 -12.07 -8.82 -3.97
CA GLN A 105 -13.05 -7.75 -3.78
C GLN A 105 -12.39 -6.40 -3.45
N LEU A 106 -11.37 -6.38 -2.59
CA LEU A 106 -10.62 -5.15 -2.29
C LEU A 106 -9.94 -4.58 -3.56
N VAL A 107 -9.34 -5.44 -4.38
CA VAL A 107 -8.75 -5.02 -5.68
C VAL A 107 -9.80 -4.45 -6.64
N GLU A 108 -11.02 -5.01 -6.66
CA GLU A 108 -12.12 -4.45 -7.46
C GLU A 108 -12.59 -3.08 -6.94
N GLU A 109 -12.60 -2.88 -5.63
CA GLU A 109 -12.89 -1.60 -4.99
C GLU A 109 -11.79 -0.57 -5.31
N HIS A 110 -10.52 -0.97 -5.26
CA HIS A 110 -9.37 -0.20 -5.74
C HIS A 110 -9.51 0.23 -7.20
N ALA A 111 -10.01 -0.63 -8.09
CA ALA A 111 -10.23 -0.25 -9.48
C ALA A 111 -11.23 0.93 -9.61
N THR A 112 -12.22 1.02 -8.70
CA THR A 112 -13.14 2.16 -8.64
C THR A 112 -12.46 3.41 -8.08
N ILE A 113 -11.63 3.26 -7.03
CA ILE A 113 -10.89 4.36 -6.42
C ILE A 113 -9.90 4.97 -7.43
N LYS A 114 -9.12 4.14 -8.14
CA LYS A 114 -8.15 4.57 -9.16
C LYS A 114 -8.80 5.41 -10.26
N ARG A 115 -10.04 5.12 -10.64
CA ARG A 115 -10.80 5.93 -11.62
C ARG A 115 -11.04 7.35 -11.13
N VAL A 116 -11.36 7.53 -9.85
CA VAL A 116 -11.48 8.86 -9.23
C VAL A 116 -10.13 9.56 -9.18
N LEU A 117 -9.08 8.85 -8.76
CA LEU A 117 -7.71 9.38 -8.69
C LEU A 117 -7.22 9.91 -10.05
N ALA A 118 -7.52 9.19 -11.13
CA ALA A 118 -7.14 9.57 -12.49
C ALA A 118 -7.76 10.90 -12.96
N ARG A 119 -8.87 11.33 -12.35
CA ARG A 119 -9.57 12.57 -12.70
C ARG A 119 -9.15 13.78 -11.85
N ILE A 120 -8.50 13.56 -10.71
CA ILE A 120 -8.04 14.62 -9.81
C ILE A 120 -7.17 15.68 -10.52
N PRO A 121 -6.21 15.33 -11.41
CA PRO A 121 -5.37 16.35 -12.06
C PRO A 121 -6.17 17.35 -12.90
N ALA A 122 -7.16 16.87 -13.66
CA ALA A 122 -8.02 17.70 -14.48
C ALA A 122 -8.93 18.59 -13.61
N LEU A 123 -9.52 18.03 -12.55
CA LEU A 123 -10.32 18.78 -11.59
C LEU A 123 -9.50 19.90 -10.95
N ALA A 124 -8.32 19.58 -10.40
CA ALA A 124 -7.45 20.53 -9.73
C ALA A 124 -7.00 21.66 -10.69
N ALA A 125 -6.56 21.32 -11.90
CA ALA A 125 -6.14 22.30 -12.89
C ALA A 125 -7.29 23.25 -13.32
N GLY A 126 -8.51 22.72 -13.39
CA GLY A 126 -9.71 23.45 -13.82
C GLY A 126 -10.31 24.42 -12.80
N LEU A 127 -9.97 24.31 -11.51
CA LEU A 127 -10.60 25.13 -10.47
C LEU A 127 -10.36 26.63 -10.64
N SER A 128 -11.42 27.43 -10.63
CA SER A 128 -11.32 28.89 -10.61
C SER A 128 -10.72 29.43 -9.30
N VAL A 129 -10.21 30.67 -9.32
CA VAL A 129 -9.70 31.37 -8.13
C VAL A 129 -10.51 32.65 -7.91
N PRO A 130 -11.46 32.68 -6.95
CA PRO A 130 -11.90 31.57 -6.09
C PRO A 130 -12.78 30.55 -6.84
N PRO A 131 -12.99 29.33 -6.29
CA PRO A 131 -13.85 28.34 -6.92
C PRO A 131 -15.32 28.79 -6.98
N THR A 132 -15.96 28.57 -8.12
CA THR A 132 -17.39 28.77 -8.37
C THR A 132 -18.25 27.80 -7.54
N ALA A 133 -19.54 28.09 -7.40
CA ALA A 133 -20.46 27.20 -6.68
C ALA A 133 -20.52 25.79 -7.28
N ALA A 134 -20.49 25.67 -8.61
CA ALA A 134 -20.50 24.38 -9.30
C ALA A 134 -19.21 23.58 -9.06
N GLU A 135 -18.05 24.23 -9.16
CA GLU A 135 -16.76 23.61 -8.86
C GLU A 135 -16.67 23.15 -7.39
N LYS A 136 -17.20 23.95 -6.45
CA LYS A 136 -17.27 23.53 -5.04
C LYS A 136 -18.12 22.28 -4.87
N GLU A 137 -19.24 22.19 -5.55
CA GLU A 137 -20.10 21.00 -5.48
C GLU A 137 -19.42 19.76 -6.05
N GLU A 138 -18.67 19.92 -7.14
CA GLU A 138 -17.88 18.83 -7.72
C GLU A 138 -16.78 18.34 -6.78
N VAL A 139 -16.03 19.24 -6.15
CA VAL A 139 -15.04 18.87 -5.12
C VAL A 139 -15.71 18.19 -3.93
N ARG A 140 -16.89 18.67 -3.48
CA ARG A 140 -17.64 18.01 -2.40
C ARG A 140 -18.07 16.60 -2.76
N ALA A 141 -18.50 16.36 -3.99
CA ALA A 141 -18.84 15.02 -4.46
C ALA A 141 -17.62 14.07 -4.44
N VAL A 142 -16.43 14.56 -4.82
CA VAL A 142 -15.18 13.78 -4.68
C VAL A 142 -14.87 13.47 -3.21
N LEU A 143 -15.00 14.46 -2.31
CA LEU A 143 -14.78 14.24 -0.88
C LEU A 143 -15.79 13.27 -0.27
N ASP A 144 -17.04 13.28 -0.74
CA ASP A 144 -18.08 12.35 -0.31
C ASP A 144 -17.74 10.91 -0.71
N PHE A 145 -17.31 10.70 -1.97
CA PHE A 145 -16.80 9.42 -2.43
C PHE A 145 -15.62 8.94 -1.59
N VAL A 146 -14.61 9.78 -1.39
CA VAL A 146 -13.42 9.40 -0.61
C VAL A 146 -13.79 8.98 0.82
N ARG A 147 -14.62 9.77 1.50
CA ARG A 147 -14.99 9.48 2.90
C ARG A 147 -15.83 8.22 3.05
N ASN A 148 -16.76 7.99 2.13
CA ASN A 148 -17.77 6.95 2.31
C ASN A 148 -17.49 5.67 1.53
N PHE A 149 -16.80 5.75 0.39
CA PHE A 149 -16.40 4.58 -0.40
C PHE A 149 -14.97 4.13 -0.07
N ALA A 150 -13.98 5.04 -0.18
CA ALA A 150 -12.58 4.65 0.04
C ALA A 150 -12.27 4.40 1.53
N ASP A 151 -12.73 5.27 2.43
CA ASP A 151 -12.38 5.16 3.86
C ASP A 151 -13.37 4.28 4.64
N ARG A 152 -14.61 4.74 4.84
CA ARG A 152 -15.59 4.05 5.72
C ARG A 152 -16.10 2.69 5.20
N TYR A 153 -15.84 2.37 3.95
CA TYR A 153 -16.28 1.12 3.33
C TYR A 153 -15.09 0.24 2.98
N HIS A 154 -14.15 0.73 2.17
CA HIS A 154 -12.99 -0.05 1.75
C HIS A 154 -11.92 -0.16 2.85
N HIS A 155 -11.29 0.95 3.30
CA HIS A 155 -10.27 0.88 4.37
C HIS A 155 -10.84 0.29 5.67
N ALA A 156 -12.13 0.48 5.97
CA ALA A 156 -12.76 -0.16 7.12
C ALA A 156 -12.71 -1.70 7.05
N LYS A 157 -12.88 -2.30 5.86
CA LYS A 157 -12.70 -3.76 5.70
C LYS A 157 -11.26 -4.18 5.94
N GLU A 158 -10.30 -3.33 5.56
CA GLU A 158 -8.89 -3.59 5.78
C GLU A 158 -8.53 -3.48 7.27
N GLU A 159 -8.73 -2.31 7.85
CA GLU A 159 -8.32 -2.00 9.22
C GLU A 159 -9.10 -2.79 10.27
N GLU A 160 -10.41 -2.96 10.07
CA GLU A 160 -11.27 -3.58 11.08
C GLU A 160 -11.38 -5.11 10.95
N LEU A 161 -11.05 -5.68 9.79
CA LEU A 161 -11.24 -7.11 9.51
C LEU A 161 -9.95 -7.78 9.02
N LEU A 162 -9.41 -7.38 7.86
CA LEU A 162 -8.27 -8.05 7.24
C LEU A 162 -7.00 -7.92 8.09
N PHE A 163 -6.60 -6.71 8.47
CA PHE A 163 -5.37 -6.45 9.20
C PHE A 163 -5.41 -7.06 10.61
N ARG A 164 -6.60 -7.21 11.20
CA ARG A 164 -6.77 -7.89 12.50
C ARG A 164 -6.50 -9.39 12.45
N CYS A 165 -6.39 -9.99 11.27
CA CYS A 165 -5.94 -11.37 11.12
C CYS A 165 -4.42 -11.54 11.29
N PHE A 166 -3.67 -10.43 11.38
CA PHE A 166 -2.21 -10.40 11.43
C PHE A 166 -1.69 -9.72 12.69
N ASP A 167 -0.38 -9.87 12.95
CA ASP A 167 0.29 -9.17 14.04
C ASP A 167 0.37 -7.66 13.74
N GLY A 168 -0.37 -6.86 14.51
CA GLY A 168 -0.38 -5.39 14.37
C GLY A 168 0.97 -4.72 14.67
N THR A 169 1.96 -5.46 15.18
CA THR A 169 3.32 -4.97 15.37
C THR A 169 4.20 -5.04 14.12
N LEU A 170 3.67 -5.54 12.99
CA LEU A 170 4.37 -5.50 11.71
C LEU A 170 4.53 -4.05 11.20
N ASP A 171 5.75 -3.68 10.81
CA ASP A 171 6.06 -2.36 10.27
C ASP A 171 5.25 -2.02 9.02
N VAL A 172 4.96 -3.02 8.19
CA VAL A 172 4.14 -2.84 6.98
C VAL A 172 2.71 -2.40 7.31
N LEU A 173 2.08 -2.97 8.35
CA LEU A 173 0.73 -2.58 8.75
C LEU A 173 0.71 -1.20 9.41
N ARG A 174 1.74 -0.87 10.20
CA ARG A 174 1.93 0.50 10.71
C ARG A 174 2.04 1.51 9.57
N ALA A 175 2.77 1.18 8.52
CA ALA A 175 2.91 2.05 7.35
C ALA A 175 1.57 2.23 6.62
N MET A 176 0.76 1.17 6.44
CA MET A 176 -0.56 1.29 5.81
C MET A 176 -1.51 2.16 6.64
N HIS A 177 -1.57 1.98 7.96
CA HIS A 177 -2.36 2.84 8.84
C HIS A 177 -1.89 4.32 8.81
N ALA A 178 -0.59 4.56 8.71
CA ALA A 178 -0.05 5.91 8.59
C ALA A 178 -0.46 6.55 7.26
N ASP A 179 -0.43 5.80 6.15
CA ASP A 179 -0.91 6.26 4.85
C ASP A 179 -2.43 6.58 4.91
N HIS A 180 -3.25 5.73 5.52
CA HIS A 180 -4.68 5.99 5.72
C HIS A 180 -4.93 7.28 6.50
N GLU A 181 -4.21 7.49 7.62
CA GLU A 181 -4.38 8.69 8.44
C GLU A 181 -3.91 9.97 7.71
N ALA A 182 -2.80 9.89 6.98
CA ALA A 182 -2.34 10.98 6.12
C ALA A 182 -3.39 11.32 5.05
N GLY A 183 -3.98 10.31 4.40
CA GLY A 183 -5.07 10.45 3.45
C GLY A 183 -6.27 11.19 4.05
N ARG A 184 -6.72 10.78 5.25
CA ARG A 184 -7.77 11.48 6.01
C ARG A 184 -7.39 12.93 6.32
N GLY A 185 -6.12 13.19 6.61
CA GLY A 185 -5.56 14.53 6.79
C GLY A 185 -5.72 15.43 5.56
N HIS A 186 -5.38 14.93 4.36
CA HIS A 186 -5.58 15.66 3.12
C HIS A 186 -7.06 15.97 2.85
N VAL A 187 -7.94 15.00 3.08
CA VAL A 187 -9.40 15.16 2.90
C VAL A 187 -9.98 16.24 3.83
N ARG A 188 -9.51 16.31 5.09
CA ARG A 188 -9.88 17.39 6.02
C ARG A 188 -9.41 18.75 5.50
N ALA A 189 -8.15 18.85 5.08
CA ALA A 189 -7.57 20.09 4.59
C ALA A 189 -8.26 20.62 3.32
N VAL A 190 -8.62 19.74 2.37
CA VAL A 190 -9.39 20.12 1.17
C VAL A 190 -10.75 20.71 1.56
N ALA A 191 -11.47 20.06 2.48
CA ALA A 191 -12.79 20.51 2.89
C ALA A 191 -12.76 21.91 3.53
N GLU A 192 -11.81 22.14 4.43
CA GLU A 192 -11.65 23.44 5.08
C GLU A 192 -11.23 24.54 4.09
N ALA A 193 -10.31 24.23 3.17
CA ALA A 193 -9.88 25.17 2.14
C ALA A 193 -11.02 25.53 1.18
N LEU A 194 -11.90 24.58 0.86
CA LEU A 194 -13.07 24.80 0.01
C LEU A 194 -14.06 25.80 0.61
N GLU A 195 -14.29 25.73 1.93
CA GLU A 195 -15.13 26.68 2.66
C GLU A 195 -14.50 28.08 2.68
N ARG A 196 -13.17 28.16 2.83
CA ARG A 196 -12.43 29.44 2.75
C ARG A 196 -12.29 30.00 1.33
N GLY A 197 -12.63 29.21 0.29
CA GLY A 197 -12.43 29.60 -1.11
C GLY A 197 -10.95 29.56 -1.57
N ASP A 198 -10.09 28.85 -0.84
CA ASP A 198 -8.67 28.74 -1.12
C ASP A 198 -8.40 27.63 -2.15
N ALA A 199 -8.53 27.99 -3.43
CA ALA A 199 -8.27 27.08 -4.54
C ALA A 199 -6.83 26.52 -4.54
N GLY A 200 -5.84 27.29 -4.05
CA GLY A 200 -4.45 26.87 -4.00
C GLY A 200 -4.27 25.65 -3.10
N VAL A 201 -4.78 25.73 -1.87
CA VAL A 201 -4.72 24.62 -0.91
C VAL A 201 -5.58 23.43 -1.37
N VAL A 202 -6.75 23.67 -1.99
CA VAL A 202 -7.56 22.59 -2.57
C VAL A 202 -6.77 21.79 -3.61
N ARG A 203 -6.10 22.48 -4.55
CA ARG A 203 -5.28 21.87 -5.60
C ARG A 203 -4.11 21.06 -5.02
N GLU A 204 -3.35 21.67 -4.11
CA GLU A 204 -2.20 21.06 -3.44
C GLU A 204 -2.63 19.77 -2.73
N ARG A 205 -3.68 19.84 -1.91
CA ARG A 205 -4.08 18.72 -1.06
C ARG A 205 -4.77 17.60 -1.82
N LEU A 206 -5.53 17.89 -2.87
CA LEU A 206 -6.07 16.87 -3.77
C LEU A 206 -4.95 16.14 -4.52
N THR A 207 -3.94 16.88 -5.00
CA THR A 207 -2.79 16.28 -5.68
C THR A 207 -2.01 15.37 -4.75
N ALA A 208 -1.71 15.84 -3.54
CA ALA A 208 -1.01 15.04 -2.53
C ALA A 208 -1.81 13.80 -2.11
N TYR A 209 -3.14 13.91 -1.95
CA TYR A 209 -4.01 12.76 -1.69
C TYR A 209 -3.93 11.71 -2.80
N ARG A 210 -3.96 12.16 -4.07
CA ARG A 210 -3.84 11.27 -5.24
C ARG A 210 -2.51 10.51 -5.22
N GLU A 211 -1.40 11.22 -5.09
CA GLU A 211 -0.06 10.62 -5.14
C GLU A 211 0.14 9.60 -4.01
N LEU A 212 -0.30 9.96 -2.80
CA LEU A 212 -0.29 9.05 -1.65
C LEU A 212 -1.09 7.78 -1.95
N LEU A 213 -2.32 7.92 -2.44
CA LEU A 213 -3.22 6.78 -2.61
C LEU A 213 -2.86 5.90 -3.81
N GLU A 214 -2.30 6.45 -4.89
CA GLU A 214 -1.77 5.65 -6.01
C GLU A 214 -0.64 4.72 -5.56
N GLU A 215 0.30 5.24 -4.76
CA GLU A 215 1.40 4.46 -4.23
C GLU A 215 0.94 3.50 -3.13
N HIS A 216 0.00 3.91 -2.28
CA HIS A 216 -0.61 3.06 -1.27
C HIS A 216 -1.28 1.83 -1.90
N ILE A 217 -2.21 2.05 -2.85
CA ILE A 217 -2.91 0.95 -3.53
C ILE A 217 -1.94 0.04 -4.28
N ARG A 218 -0.87 0.59 -4.87
CA ARG A 218 0.16 -0.22 -5.54
C ARG A 218 0.83 -1.19 -4.56
N LYS A 219 1.20 -0.72 -3.37
CA LYS A 219 1.77 -1.59 -2.33
C LYS A 219 0.78 -2.69 -1.94
N GLU A 220 -0.50 -2.38 -1.86
CA GLU A 220 -1.50 -3.35 -1.46
C GLU A 220 -1.75 -4.41 -2.54
N ASP A 221 -2.11 -3.98 -3.74
CA ASP A 221 -2.45 -4.87 -4.86
C ASP A 221 -1.28 -5.78 -5.26
N GLU A 222 -0.06 -5.23 -5.32
CA GLU A 222 1.09 -5.94 -5.88
C GLU A 222 1.89 -6.72 -4.84
N ILE A 223 1.83 -6.31 -3.57
CA ILE A 223 2.75 -6.78 -2.54
C ILE A 223 1.98 -7.31 -1.32
N LEU A 224 1.17 -6.47 -0.67
CA LEU A 224 0.58 -6.79 0.62
C LEU A 224 -0.51 -7.87 0.50
N TYR A 225 -1.49 -7.69 -0.39
CA TYR A 225 -2.57 -8.66 -0.55
C TYR A 225 -2.08 -10.02 -1.03
N PRO A 226 -1.17 -10.15 -2.02
CA PRO A 226 -0.63 -11.45 -2.39
C PRO A 226 0.11 -12.13 -1.23
N TRP A 227 0.79 -11.37 -0.37
CA TRP A 227 1.42 -11.91 0.83
C TRP A 227 0.38 -12.36 1.85
N MET A 228 -0.57 -11.49 2.22
CA MET A 228 -1.65 -11.80 3.15
C MET A 228 -2.45 -13.04 2.71
N ASP A 229 -2.79 -13.14 1.43
CA ASP A 229 -3.56 -14.26 0.86
C ASP A 229 -2.86 -15.62 1.07
N ARG A 230 -1.52 -15.65 1.02
CA ARG A 230 -0.73 -16.87 1.24
C ARG A 230 -0.66 -17.27 2.71
N GLU A 231 -0.73 -16.30 3.62
CA GLU A 231 -0.65 -16.51 5.06
C GLU A 231 -2.01 -16.88 5.68
N LEU A 232 -3.12 -16.57 5.00
CA LEU A 232 -4.46 -16.91 5.46
C LEU A 232 -4.80 -18.38 5.20
N THR A 233 -5.36 -19.04 6.20
CA THR A 233 -5.99 -20.37 6.05
C THR A 233 -7.34 -20.27 5.35
N ASP A 234 -7.81 -21.35 4.71
CA ASP A 234 -9.13 -21.40 4.08
C ASP A 234 -10.27 -21.04 5.05
N ALA A 235 -10.13 -21.40 6.33
CA ALA A 235 -11.10 -21.04 7.37
C ALA A 235 -11.09 -19.54 7.70
N GLN A 236 -9.92 -18.88 7.68
CA GLN A 236 -9.84 -17.42 7.84
C GLN A 236 -10.41 -16.71 6.61
N VAL A 237 -10.11 -17.18 5.40
CA VAL A 237 -10.68 -16.67 4.15
C VAL A 237 -12.21 -16.75 4.18
N GLY A 238 -12.77 -17.90 4.58
CA GLY A 238 -14.22 -18.07 4.69
C GLY A 238 -14.87 -17.13 5.70
N ARG A 239 -14.22 -16.88 6.84
CA ARG A 239 -14.71 -15.89 7.83
C ARG A 239 -14.63 -14.46 7.31
N LEU A 240 -13.50 -14.07 6.71
CA LEU A 240 -13.34 -12.74 6.12
C LEU A 240 -14.38 -12.48 5.03
N PHE A 241 -14.63 -13.46 4.18
CA PHE A 241 -15.66 -13.38 3.15
C PHE A 241 -17.04 -13.09 3.76
N ALA A 242 -17.45 -13.84 4.79
CA ALA A 242 -18.72 -13.59 5.48
C ALA A 242 -18.79 -12.19 6.12
N GLN A 243 -17.72 -11.76 6.81
CA GLN A 243 -17.65 -10.42 7.42
C GLN A 243 -17.71 -9.30 6.38
N PHE A 244 -17.12 -9.50 5.20
CA PHE A 244 -17.22 -8.53 4.10
C PHE A 244 -18.65 -8.43 3.58
N GLN A 245 -19.36 -9.56 3.45
CA GLN A 245 -20.77 -9.54 3.08
C GLN A 245 -21.63 -8.79 4.11
N GLU A 246 -21.37 -8.96 5.41
CA GLU A 246 -22.07 -8.18 6.45
C GLU A 246 -21.83 -6.66 6.31
N VAL A 247 -20.60 -6.25 5.94
CA VAL A 247 -20.30 -4.85 5.63
C VAL A 247 -21.07 -4.40 4.39
N ASP A 248 -21.08 -5.20 3.33
CA ASP A 248 -21.80 -4.89 2.09
C ASP A 248 -23.31 -4.72 2.33
N GLU A 249 -23.93 -5.62 3.09
CA GLU A 249 -25.33 -5.55 3.48
C GLU A 249 -25.64 -4.28 4.29
N ARG A 250 -24.78 -3.94 5.25
CA ARG A 250 -24.90 -2.70 6.04
C ARG A 250 -24.79 -1.46 5.16
N PHE A 251 -23.97 -1.50 4.11
CA PHE A 251 -23.82 -0.41 3.17
C PHE A 251 -24.93 -0.35 2.12
N GLY A 252 -25.60 -1.47 1.83
CA GLY A 252 -26.70 -1.57 0.88
C GLY A 252 -26.27 -1.11 -0.51
N GLU A 253 -27.11 -0.30 -1.16
CA GLU A 253 -26.85 0.19 -2.52
C GLU A 253 -25.77 1.29 -2.61
N ARG A 254 -25.25 1.80 -1.48
CA ARG A 254 -24.33 2.95 -1.48
C ARG A 254 -23.07 2.72 -2.34
N PRO A 255 -22.36 1.59 -2.26
CA PRO A 255 -21.19 1.34 -3.10
C PRO A 255 -21.54 1.32 -4.59
N ALA A 256 -22.69 0.77 -4.97
CA ALA A 256 -23.17 0.76 -6.35
C ALA A 256 -23.44 2.18 -6.86
N ARG A 257 -24.12 3.02 -6.06
CA ARG A 257 -24.37 4.43 -6.39
C ARG A 257 -23.09 5.22 -6.58
N PHE A 258 -22.05 4.95 -5.77
CA PHE A 258 -20.73 5.56 -5.98
C PHE A 258 -20.10 5.11 -7.30
N ARG A 259 -20.14 3.81 -7.63
CA ARG A 259 -19.63 3.30 -8.92
C ARG A 259 -20.37 3.94 -10.12
N GLU A 260 -21.68 4.11 -10.02
CA GLU A 260 -22.50 4.81 -11.02
C GLU A 260 -22.14 6.30 -11.13
N TRP A 261 -21.97 6.97 -9.99
CA TRP A 261 -21.52 8.36 -9.94
C TRP A 261 -20.16 8.53 -10.60
N VAL A 262 -19.17 7.66 -10.33
CA VAL A 262 -17.85 7.67 -10.98
C VAL A 262 -18.01 7.54 -12.49
N ALA A 263 -18.79 6.56 -12.96
CA ALA A 263 -19.03 6.37 -14.38
C ALA A 263 -19.72 7.59 -15.03
N GLY A 264 -20.66 8.21 -14.33
CA GLY A 264 -21.30 9.45 -14.78
C GLY A 264 -20.35 10.64 -14.80
N TRP A 265 -19.44 10.73 -13.83
CA TRP A 265 -18.46 11.80 -13.71
C TRP A 265 -17.44 11.76 -14.85
N GLU A 266 -16.93 10.58 -15.20
CA GLU A 266 -16.03 10.39 -16.33
C GLU A 266 -16.67 10.82 -17.66
N ARG A 267 -17.96 10.52 -17.88
CA ARG A 267 -18.68 10.90 -19.11
C ARG A 267 -18.91 12.40 -19.26
N ARG A 268 -19.07 13.15 -18.15
CA ARG A 268 -19.29 14.61 -18.21
C ARG A 268 -18.04 15.38 -18.60
N ALA A 269 -16.88 14.73 -18.53
CA ALA A 269 -15.59 15.37 -18.63
C ALA A 269 -14.70 14.72 -19.71
N ALA A 270 -15.35 14.01 -20.64
CA ALA A 270 -14.87 13.54 -21.93
C ALA A 270 -15.55 14.39 -23.03
#